data_AF-A0A7Y2D508-F1
#
_entry.id   AF-A0A7Y2D508-F1
#
_cell.length_a   1.000
_cell.length_b   1.000
_cell.length_c   1.000
_cell.angle_alpha   90.00
_cell.angle_beta   90.00
_cell.angle_gamma   90.00
#
_symmetry.space_group_name_H-M   'P 1'
#
loop_
_entity.id
_entity.type
_entity.pdbx_description
1 polymer ?
#
loop_
_entity_poly.entity_id
_entity_poly.type
_entity_poly.pdbx_seq_one_letter_code
_entity_poly.pdbx_strand_id
1 'polypeptide(L)'
;MKPKPVTIRMATTGDLYDLCNVAADIFDNKVDPDLAREYLHDPRHHLAIALVDGQIIGMASAVHYIHPDKNPELFINEAGVDKSVRGNGIG
;
A
#
# COMPACT_ATOMS: atom_id res chain seq x y z
N MET A 1 -24.88 -2.42 -10.44
CA MET A 1 -23.93 -3.55 -10.21
C MET A 1 -23.69 -3.61 -8.71
N LYS A 2 -23.71 -4.78 -8.06
CA LYS A 2 -23.33 -4.84 -6.63
C LYS A 2 -21.84 -4.49 -6.50
N PRO A 3 -21.42 -3.72 -5.48
CA PRO A 3 -20.00 -3.45 -5.27
C PRO A 3 -19.29 -4.77 -5.03
N LYS A 4 -18.15 -4.97 -5.71
CA LYS A 4 -17.29 -6.13 -5.48
C LYS A 4 -16.68 -6.04 -4.09
N PRO A 5 -16.50 -7.16 -3.36
CA PRO A 5 -15.91 -7.13 -2.04
C PRO A 5 -14.45 -6.64 -2.12
N VAL A 6 -14.12 -5.67 -1.26
CA VAL A 6 -12.75 -5.19 -1.08
C VAL A 6 -12.09 -6.02 0.02
N THR A 7 -10.90 -6.56 -0.25
CA THR A 7 -10.06 -7.20 0.77
C THR A 7 -8.93 -6.25 1.14
N ILE A 8 -8.67 -6.08 2.44
CA ILE A 8 -7.55 -5.27 2.94
C ILE A 8 -6.59 -6.18 3.68
N ARG A 9 -5.30 -6.09 3.37
CA ARG A 9 -4.23 -6.82 4.07
C ARG A 9 -2.90 -6.09 3.98
N MET A 10 -1.96 -6.49 4.82
CA MET A 10 -0.57 -6.08 4.65
C MET A 10 0.00 -6.72 3.37
N ALA A 11 0.73 -5.92 2.62
CA ALA A 11 1.54 -6.39 1.51
C ALA A 11 2.70 -7.23 2.04
N THR A 12 3.12 -8.15 1.20
CA THR A 12 4.23 -9.07 1.42
C THR A 12 5.11 -9.07 0.18
N THR A 13 6.26 -9.72 0.25
CA THR A 13 7.12 -9.91 -0.92
C THR A 13 6.44 -10.68 -2.06
N GLY A 14 5.37 -11.44 -1.77
CA GLY A 14 4.54 -12.09 -2.79
C GLY A 14 3.75 -11.11 -3.67
N ASP A 15 3.59 -9.86 -3.25
CA ASP A 15 2.83 -8.82 -3.96
C ASP A 15 3.69 -7.99 -4.93
N LEU A 16 4.99 -8.29 -5.05
CA LEU A 16 5.92 -7.49 -5.83
C LEU A 16 5.49 -7.34 -7.30
N TYR A 17 4.98 -8.42 -7.89
CA TYR A 17 4.48 -8.39 -9.26
C TYR A 17 3.26 -7.46 -9.40
N ASP A 18 2.29 -7.56 -8.49
CA ASP A 18 1.06 -6.76 -8.54
C ASP A 18 1.35 -5.27 -8.27
N LEU A 19 2.30 -4.96 -7.38
CA LEU A 19 2.76 -3.60 -7.13
C LEU A 19 3.40 -2.98 -8.38
N CYS A 20 4.16 -3.75 -9.16
CA CYS A 20 4.75 -3.26 -10.41
C CYS A 20 3.73 -3.06 -11.54
N ASN A 21 2.54 -3.66 -11.43
CA ASN A 21 1.47 -3.62 -12.43
C ASN A 21 0.19 -2.91 -11.92
N VAL A 22 0.34 -2.15 -10.84
CA VAL A 22 -0.75 -1.38 -10.22
C VAL A 22 -1.21 -0.24 -11.14
N ALA A 23 -2.45 0.23 -10.96
CA ALA A 23 -2.96 1.37 -11.70
C ALA A 23 -2.12 2.64 -11.44
N ALA A 24 -1.95 3.47 -12.48
CA ALA A 24 -1.06 4.63 -12.46
C ALA A 24 -1.42 5.72 -11.42
N ASP A 25 -2.62 5.68 -10.86
CA ASP A 25 -3.11 6.68 -9.89
C ASP A 25 -2.96 6.26 -8.42
N ILE A 26 -2.29 5.12 -8.16
CA ILE A 26 -2.09 4.59 -6.81
C ILE A 26 -0.78 5.07 -6.19
N PHE A 27 0.26 5.29 -7.00
CA PHE A 27 1.54 5.88 -6.58
C PHE A 27 1.83 7.11 -7.44
N ASP A 28 2.54 8.09 -6.87
CA ASP A 28 2.95 9.30 -7.59
C ASP A 28 3.89 9.01 -8.79
N ASN A 29 4.62 7.89 -8.74
CA ASN A 29 5.56 7.47 -9.78
C ASN A 29 5.39 5.99 -10.12
N LYS A 30 5.94 5.57 -11.26
CA LYS A 30 6.02 4.15 -11.59
C LYS A 30 6.81 3.41 -10.51
N VAL A 31 6.26 2.29 -10.04
CA VAL A 31 6.93 1.44 -9.05
C VAL A 31 8.21 0.85 -9.64
N ASP A 32 9.31 1.10 -8.96
CA ASP A 32 10.59 0.46 -9.23
C ASP A 32 10.65 -0.89 -8.47
N PRO A 33 10.91 -2.02 -9.16
CA PRO A 33 10.87 -3.35 -8.55
C PRO A 33 11.97 -3.58 -7.51
N ASP A 34 13.12 -2.91 -7.63
CA ASP A 34 14.23 -3.07 -6.68
C ASP A 34 13.94 -2.28 -5.40
N LEU A 35 13.43 -1.06 -5.53
CA LEU A 35 12.98 -0.27 -4.38
C LEU A 35 11.78 -0.92 -3.68
N ALA A 36 10.81 -1.45 -4.44
CA ALA A 36 9.66 -2.14 -3.86
C ALA A 36 10.08 -3.40 -3.09
N ARG A 37 11.07 -4.15 -3.61
CA ARG A 37 11.63 -5.31 -2.91
C ARG A 37 12.32 -4.90 -1.61
N GLU A 38 13.18 -3.89 -1.65
CA GLU A 38 13.83 -3.36 -0.45
C GLU A 38 12.80 -2.91 0.59
N TYR A 39 11.79 -2.14 0.15
CA TYR A 39 10.70 -1.65 0.99
C TYR A 39 9.94 -2.79 1.68
N LEU A 40 9.57 -3.84 0.96
CA LEU A 40 8.80 -4.97 1.51
C LEU A 40 9.63 -5.87 2.43
N HIS A 41 10.96 -5.79 2.36
CA HIS A 41 11.86 -6.55 3.24
C HIS A 41 12.24 -5.81 4.52
N ASP A 42 12.14 -4.47 4.56
CA ASP A 42 12.41 -3.71 5.77
C ASP A 42 11.26 -3.88 6.78
N PRO A 43 11.48 -4.49 7.96
CA PRO A 43 10.42 -4.71 8.95
C PRO A 43 9.86 -3.42 9.57
N ARG A 44 10.50 -2.27 9.34
CA ARG A 44 10.03 -0.96 9.77
C ARG A 44 9.07 -0.32 8.78
N HIS A 45 9.04 -0.80 7.55
CA HIS A 45 8.16 -0.32 6.49
C HIS A 45 6.88 -1.16 6.47
N HIS A 46 5.74 -0.49 6.36
CA HIS A 46 4.41 -1.11 6.39
C HIS A 46 3.63 -0.63 5.18
N LEU A 47 3.14 -1.55 4.36
CA LEU A 47 2.26 -1.22 3.25
C LEU A 47 0.97 -2.01 3.41
N ALA A 48 -0.14 -1.33 3.71
CA ALA A 48 -1.46 -1.92 3.58
C ALA A 48 -1.94 -1.77 2.14
N ILE A 49 -2.57 -2.80 1.59
CA ILE A 49 -3.14 -2.80 0.24
C ILE A 49 -4.61 -3.19 0.27
N ALA A 50 -5.40 -2.52 -0.58
CA ALA A 50 -6.79 -2.83 -0.84
C ALA A 50 -6.92 -3.52 -2.21
N LEU A 51 -7.60 -4.66 -2.27
CA LEU A 51 -7.73 -5.47 -3.47
C LEU A 51 -9.18 -5.71 -3.87
N VAL A 52 -9.44 -5.74 -5.17
CA VAL A 52 -10.68 -6.23 -5.79
C VAL A 52 -10.30 -7.23 -6.89
N ASP A 53 -10.79 -8.46 -6.79
CA ASP A 53 -10.47 -9.56 -7.71
C ASP A 53 -8.95 -9.75 -7.94
N GLY A 54 -8.14 -9.57 -6.89
CA GLY A 54 -6.68 -9.67 -6.95
C GLY A 54 -5.95 -8.42 -7.47
N GLN A 55 -6.67 -7.43 -7.99
CA GLN A 55 -6.06 -6.16 -8.40
C GLN A 55 -5.93 -5.21 -7.21
N ILE A 56 -4.75 -4.64 -7.01
CA ILE A 56 -4.52 -3.56 -6.04
C ILE A 56 -5.23 -2.29 -6.56
N ILE A 57 -6.17 -1.77 -5.76
CA ILE A 57 -6.97 -0.58 -6.04
C ILE A 57 -6.70 0.58 -5.07
N GLY A 58 -5.90 0.33 -4.03
CA GLY A 58 -5.48 1.34 -3.09
C GLY A 58 -4.38 0.84 -2.16
N MET A 59 -3.69 1.76 -1.52
CA MET A 59 -2.59 1.49 -0.60
C MET A 59 -2.49 2.55 0.49
N ALA A 60 -1.90 2.17 1.62
CA ALA A 60 -1.42 3.10 2.65
C ALA A 60 -0.03 2.65 3.11
N SER A 61 0.95 3.53 2.95
CA SER A 61 2.35 3.29 3.29
C SER A 61 2.71 3.98 4.59
N ALA A 62 3.55 3.33 5.40
CA ALA A 62 3.95 3.84 6.70
C ALA A 62 5.33 3.36 7.12
N VAL A 63 5.97 4.12 8.00
CA VAL A 63 7.21 3.77 8.70
C VAL A 63 6.94 3.76 10.19
N HIS A 64 7.32 2.68 10.87
CA HIS A 64 7.45 2.70 12.32
C HIS A 64 8.87 3.12 12.69
N TYR A 65 8.99 3.97 13.72
CA TYR A 65 10.28 4.41 14.22
C TYR A 65 10.25 4.51 15.74
N ILE A 66 11.44 4.38 16.33
CA ILE A 66 11.63 4.41 17.77
C ILE A 66 12.30 5.72 18.19
N HIS A 67 11.97 6.16 19.39
CA HIS A 67 12.63 7.26 20.07
C HIS A 67 13.42 6.69 21.26
N PRO A 68 14.50 7.36 21.70
CA PRO A 68 15.25 6.92 22.87
C PRO A 68 14.51 7.14 24.20
N ASP A 69 13.46 7.98 24.22
CA ASP A 69 12.83 8.51 25.43
C ASP A 69 11.30 8.41 25.45
N LYS A 70 10.66 7.87 24.40
CA LYS A 70 9.21 7.73 24.30
C LYS A 70 8.80 6.48 23.51
N ASN A 71 7.51 6.19 23.52
CA ASN A 71 6.94 5.04 22.85
C ASN A 71 7.17 5.08 21.33
N PRO A 72 7.22 3.92 20.65
CA PRO A 72 7.28 3.86 19.19
C PRO A 72 6.13 4.60 18.53
N GLU A 73 6.41 5.19 17.38
CA GLU A 73 5.43 5.92 16.57
C GLU A 73 5.34 5.31 15.17
N LEU A 74 4.18 5.46 14.54
CA LEU A 74 3.94 5.09 13.15
C LEU A 74 3.63 6.36 12.36
N PHE A 75 4.45 6.66 11.36
CA PHE A 75 4.21 7.75 10.43
C PHE A 75 3.58 7.19 9.15
N ILE A 76 2.43 7.72 8.75
CA ILE A 76 1.80 7.40 7.46
C ILE A 76 2.44 8.30 6.40
N ASN A 77 3.15 7.69 5.45
CA ASN A 77 3.85 8.41 4.38
C ASN A 77 2.89 8.85 3.29
N GLU A 78 2.08 7.92 2.79
CA GLU A 78 1.20 8.14 1.64
C GLU A 78 -0.02 7.23 1.74
N ALA A 79 -1.17 7.71 1.27
CA ALA A 79 -2.35 6.90 1.00
C ALA A 79 -2.87 7.21 -0.41
N GLY A 80 -2.97 6.17 -1.23
CA GLY A 80 -3.35 6.26 -2.63
C GLY A 80 -4.56 5.37 -2.93
N VAL A 81 -5.50 5.87 -3.73
CA VAL A 81 -6.66 5.11 -4.20
C VAL A 81 -6.85 5.40 -5.68
N ASP A 82 -7.05 4.34 -6.47
CA ASP A 82 -7.38 4.42 -7.89
C ASP A 82 -8.57 5.37 -8.10
N LYS A 83 -8.41 6.34 -9.01
CA LYS A 83 -9.40 7.39 -9.26
C LYS A 83 -10.78 6.84 -9.61
N SER A 84 -10.84 5.70 -10.29
CA SER A 84 -12.09 5.07 -10.73
C SER A 84 -12.97 4.57 -9.58
N VAL A 85 -12.40 4.37 -8.38
CA VAL A 85 -13.10 3.83 -7.19
C VAL A 85 -13.09 4.78 -6.00
N ARG A 86 -12.66 6.04 -6.17
CA ARG A 86 -12.75 7.06 -5.11
C ARG A 86 -14.20 7.35 -4.71
N GLY A 87 -14.38 7.81 -3.46
CA GLY A 87 -15.72 8.09 -2.90
C GLY A 87 -16.46 6.86 -2.37
N ASN A 88 -15.84 5.67 -2.40
CA ASN A 88 -16.42 4.42 -1.89
C ASN A 88 -15.87 4.01 -0.51
N GLY A 89 -15.19 4.91 0.21
CA GLY A 89 -14.69 4.65 1.57
C GLY A 89 -13.50 3.69 1.67
N ILE A 90 -12.66 3.61 0.64
CA ILE A 90 -11.44 2.76 0.63
C ILE A 90 -10.25 3.45 1.31
N GLY A 91 -10.13 4.78 1.16
CA GLY A 91 -9.05 5.59 1.72
C GLY A 91 -9.33 6.04 3.15
#